data_AF-A0A4Y4CPP0-F1
#
_entry.id   AF-A0A4Y4CPP0-F1
#
_cell.length_a   1.000
_cell.length_b   1.000
_cell.length_c   1.000
_cell.angle_alpha   90.00
_cell.angle_beta   90.00
_cell.angle_gamma   90.00
#
_symmetry.space_group_name_H-M   'P 1'
#
loop_
_entity.id
_entity.type
_entity.pdbx_description
1 polymer ?
#
loop_
_entity_poly.entity_id
_entity_poly.type
_entity_poly.pdbx_seq_one_letter_code
_entity_poly.pdbx_strand_id
1 'polypeptide(L)'
;MKISQLSTFIENRSGRLRAACEALAASGINIHTLCLADSRDFGILRLIVADPLAGKAALEAAGYVAQLTDVLAVEVADSAGGLARVLATTDEAGLDIEYMYAFSTAPGQQAVVIIRFSDPDRALAELQRRGLNVVEPVKLLQG
;
A
#
# COMPACT_ATOMS: atom_id res chain seq x y z
N MET A 1 -11.25 -5.51 4.15
CA MET A 1 -10.67 -6.55 3.28
C MET A 1 -9.17 -6.32 3.14
N LYS A 2 -8.39 -7.32 2.71
CA LYS A 2 -6.95 -7.19 2.46
C LYS A 2 -6.71 -6.76 1.02
N ILE A 3 -5.67 -5.95 0.80
CA ILE A 3 -5.19 -5.52 -0.51
C ILE A 3 -3.81 -6.13 -0.72
N SER A 4 -3.56 -6.70 -1.90
CA SER A 4 -2.24 -7.21 -2.25
C SER A 4 -1.36 -6.08 -2.80
N GLN A 5 -0.37 -5.67 -2.01
CA GLN A 5 0.67 -4.74 -2.41
C GLN A 5 1.80 -5.47 -3.13
N LEU A 6 2.22 -4.94 -4.27
CA LEU A 6 3.42 -5.37 -4.98
C LEU A 6 4.64 -4.61 -4.44
N SER A 7 5.69 -5.32 -4.07
CA SER A 7 6.93 -4.72 -3.55
C SER A 7 8.13 -5.22 -4.34
N THR A 8 9.04 -4.33 -4.73
CA THR A 8 10.29 -4.68 -5.40
C THR A 8 11.46 -3.88 -4.86
N PHE A 9 12.64 -4.49 -4.81
CA PHE A 9 13.87 -3.74 -4.60
C PHE A 9 14.19 -2.92 -5.85
N ILE A 10 14.46 -1.63 -5.64
CA ILE A 10 14.93 -0.72 -6.66
C ILE A 10 16.27 -0.18 -6.20
N GLU A 11 17.30 -0.43 -7.00
CA GLU A 11 18.60 0.16 -6.78
C GLU A 11 18.55 1.67 -7.03
N ASN A 12 19.27 2.45 -6.22
CA ASN A 12 19.31 3.91 -6.34
C ASN A 12 20.22 4.36 -7.52
N ARG A 13 19.86 3.94 -8.74
CA ARG A 13 20.52 4.29 -9.99
C ARG A 13 19.53 4.90 -10.95
N SER A 14 20.00 5.90 -11.71
CA SER A 14 19.20 6.56 -12.73
C SER A 14 18.59 5.55 -13.70
N GLY A 15 17.29 5.71 -13.99
CA GLY A 15 16.56 4.88 -14.93
C GLY A 15 15.99 3.57 -14.37
N ARG A 16 16.44 3.06 -13.22
CA ARG A 16 15.92 1.80 -12.64
C ARG A 16 14.44 1.89 -12.26
N LEU A 17 14.02 3.00 -11.67
CA LEU A 17 12.61 3.23 -11.36
C LEU A 17 11.76 3.35 -12.63
N ARG A 18 12.25 4.10 -13.63
CA ARG A 18 11.58 4.26 -14.94
C ARG A 18 11.37 2.90 -15.62
N ALA A 19 12.39 2.06 -15.67
CA ALA A 19 12.31 0.73 -16.29
C ALA A 19 11.29 -0.20 -15.60
N ALA A 20 11.16 -0.11 -14.27
CA ALA A 20 10.12 -0.85 -13.54
C ALA A 20 8.70 -0.37 -13.93
N CYS A 21 8.50 0.95 -14.01
CA CYS A 21 7.22 1.51 -14.45
C CYS A 21 6.91 1.18 -15.92
N GLU A 22 7.92 1.22 -16.81
CA GLU A 22 7.76 0.83 -18.23
C GLU A 22 7.39 -0.64 -18.39
N ALA A 23 7.95 -1.55 -17.58
CA ALA A 23 7.58 -2.97 -17.59
C ALA A 23 6.11 -3.21 -17.23
N LEU A 24 5.60 -2.50 -16.21
CA LEU A 24 4.19 -2.53 -15.84
C LEU A 24 3.30 -1.95 -16.94
N ALA A 25 3.68 -0.79 -17.49
CA ALA A 25 2.95 -0.13 -18.56
C ALA A 25 2.88 -0.98 -19.85
N ALA A 26 3.97 -1.64 -20.22
CA ALA A 26 4.03 -2.54 -21.37
C ALA A 26 3.08 -3.76 -21.23
N SER A 27 2.72 -4.10 -20.00
CA SER A 27 1.75 -5.17 -19.67
C SER A 27 0.32 -4.63 -19.49
N GLY A 28 0.09 -3.34 -19.72
CA GLY A 28 -1.22 -2.69 -19.55
C GLY A 28 -1.63 -2.50 -18.09
N ILE A 29 -0.68 -2.52 -17.15
CA ILE A 29 -0.96 -2.51 -15.70
C ILE A 29 -0.87 -1.07 -15.17
N ASN A 30 -2.01 -0.54 -14.72
CA ASN A 30 -2.07 0.76 -14.08
C ASN A 30 -1.53 0.72 -12.64
N ILE A 31 -0.88 1.80 -12.22
CA ILE A 31 -0.42 2.02 -10.84
C ILE A 31 -1.39 3.00 -10.17
N HIS A 32 -2.05 2.57 -9.09
CA HIS A 32 -3.00 3.41 -8.34
C HIS A 32 -2.32 4.25 -7.27
N THR A 33 -1.30 3.71 -6.61
CA THR A 33 -0.45 4.44 -5.67
C THR A 33 0.92 3.78 -5.56
N LEU A 34 1.88 4.54 -5.05
CA LEU A 34 3.21 4.05 -4.73
C LEU A 34 3.75 4.65 -3.45
N CYS A 35 4.67 3.92 -2.83
CA CYS A 35 5.55 4.40 -1.78
C CYS A 35 6.95 3.90 -2.08
N LEU A 36 7.92 4.80 -2.16
CA LEU A 36 9.33 4.44 -2.24
C LEU A 36 9.95 4.65 -0.87
N ALA A 37 10.31 3.56 -0.20
CA ALA A 37 11.10 3.61 1.03
C ALA A 37 12.56 3.46 0.66
N ASP A 38 13.32 4.56 0.65
CA ASP A 38 14.71 4.58 0.20
C ASP A 38 15.72 4.45 1.34
N SER A 39 16.88 3.90 0.99
CA SER A 39 18.13 4.00 1.75
C SER A 39 19.21 4.47 0.78
N ARG A 40 20.46 4.62 1.26
CA ARG A 40 21.57 5.18 0.47
C ARG A 40 21.75 4.47 -0.87
N ASP A 41 21.75 3.14 -0.87
CA ASP A 41 22.15 2.33 -2.02
C ASP A 41 20.96 1.64 -2.73
N PHE A 42 19.88 1.38 -1.99
CA PHE A 42 18.68 0.71 -2.50
C PHE A 42 17.42 1.21 -1.79
N GLY A 43 16.28 1.11 -2.46
CA GLY A 43 14.97 1.34 -1.89
C GLY A 43 14.02 0.17 -2.15
N ILE A 44 12.91 0.17 -1.42
CA ILE A 44 11.78 -0.73 -1.64
C ILE A 44 10.67 0.10 -2.27
N LEU A 45 10.37 -0.20 -3.53
CA LEU A 45 9.22 0.35 -4.22
C LEU A 45 8.01 -0.52 -3.89
N ARG A 46 7.03 0.07 -3.22
CA ARG A 46 5.73 -0.52 -2.90
C ARG A 46 4.68 0.08 -3.82
N LEU A 47 3.85 -0.76 -4.42
CA LEU A 47 2.87 -0.40 -5.43
C LEU A 47 1.53 -1.07 -5.11
N ILE A 48 0.46 -0.31 -5.26
CA ILE A 48 -0.87 -0.88 -5.46
C ILE A 48 -1.18 -0.73 -6.95
N VAL A 49 -1.42 -1.86 -7.63
CA VAL A 49 -1.63 -1.94 -9.07
C VAL A 49 -2.96 -2.61 -9.40
N ALA A 50 -3.46 -2.39 -10.61
CA ALA A 50 -4.75 -2.93 -11.06
C ALA A 50 -4.80 -4.47 -11.02
N ASP A 51 -3.69 -5.14 -11.36
CA ASP A 51 -3.53 -6.59 -11.27
C ASP A 51 -2.20 -6.93 -10.59
N PRO A 52 -2.21 -7.29 -9.29
CA PRO A 52 -1.00 -7.58 -8.53
C PRO A 52 -0.23 -8.81 -9.04
N LEU A 53 -0.94 -9.84 -9.52
CA LEU A 53 -0.31 -11.07 -10.01
C LEU A 53 0.37 -10.83 -11.36
N ALA A 54 -0.32 -10.17 -12.28
CA ALA A 54 0.27 -9.78 -13.56
C ALA A 54 1.42 -8.77 -13.35
N GLY A 55 1.28 -7.85 -12.38
CA GLY A 55 2.30 -6.86 -12.05
C GLY A 55 3.58 -7.49 -11.52
N LYS A 56 3.43 -8.50 -10.65
CA LYS A 56 4.56 -9.32 -10.20
C LYS A 56 5.26 -10.01 -11.38
N ALA A 57 4.49 -10.67 -12.24
CA ALA A 57 5.06 -11.36 -13.40
C ALA A 57 5.80 -10.41 -14.36
N ALA A 58 5.25 -9.21 -14.61
CA ALA A 58 5.86 -8.19 -15.46
C ALA A 58 7.19 -7.68 -14.90
N LEU A 59 7.25 -7.40 -13.59
CA LEU A 59 8.50 -6.99 -12.93
C LEU A 59 9.54 -8.10 -12.94
N GLU A 60 9.14 -9.35 -12.67
CA GLU A 60 10.06 -10.50 -12.70
C GLU A 60 10.62 -10.75 -14.11
N ALA A 61 9.80 -10.63 -15.15
CA ALA A 61 10.24 -10.72 -16.54
C ALA A 61 11.23 -9.60 -16.92
N ALA A 62 11.14 -8.43 -16.27
CA ALA A 62 12.06 -7.31 -16.43
C ALA A 62 13.31 -7.39 -15.53
N GLY A 63 13.51 -8.51 -14.81
CA GLY A 63 14.69 -8.77 -13.99
C GLY A 63 14.65 -8.14 -12.59
N TYR A 64 13.46 -7.82 -12.09
CA TYR A 64 13.26 -7.36 -10.72
C TYR A 64 12.82 -8.51 -9.81
N VAL A 65 13.18 -8.43 -8.52
CA VAL A 65 12.64 -9.34 -7.50
C VAL A 65 11.37 -8.69 -6.95
N ALA A 66 10.23 -9.36 -7.12
CA ALA A 66 8.94 -8.85 -6.72
C ALA A 66 8.22 -9.76 -5.71
N GLN A 67 7.56 -9.15 -4.72
CA GLN A 67 6.80 -9.85 -3.68
C GLN A 67 5.40 -9.26 -3.54
N LEU A 68 4.44 -10.09 -3.18
CA LEU A 68 3.10 -9.67 -2.79
C LEU A 68 2.96 -9.70 -1.28
N THR A 69 2.42 -8.62 -0.72
CA THR A 69 2.23 -8.45 0.72
C THR A 69 0.82 -7.96 0.99
N ASP A 70 0.13 -8.58 1.95
CA ASP A 70 -1.18 -8.11 2.40
C ASP A 70 -1.06 -6.83 3.23
N VAL A 71 -1.83 -5.82 2.84
CA VAL A 71 -1.99 -4.54 3.54
C VAL A 71 -3.48 -4.19 3.70
N LEU A 72 -3.79 -3.27 4.62
CA LEU A 72 -5.14 -2.77 4.84
C LEU A 72 -5.22 -1.30 4.44
N ALA A 73 -6.29 -0.90 3.77
CA ALA A 73 -6.63 0.50 3.55
C ALA A 73 -7.61 0.96 4.61
N VAL A 74 -7.26 1.98 5.39
CA VAL A 74 -8.05 2.47 6.52
C VAL A 74 -8.45 3.92 6.26
N GLU A 75 -9.74 4.24 6.38
CA GLU A 75 -10.20 5.63 6.31
C GLU A 75 -9.80 6.37 7.59
N VAL A 76 -9.32 7.60 7.41
CA VAL A 76 -8.83 8.48 8.45
C VAL A 76 -9.48 9.85 8.24
N ALA A 77 -9.94 10.47 9.33
CA ALA A 77 -10.46 11.82 9.25
C ALA A 77 -9.37 12.79 8.76
N ASP A 78 -9.65 13.53 7.69
CA ASP A 78 -8.74 14.57 7.14
C ASP A 78 -8.82 15.84 8.00
N SER A 79 -8.30 15.73 9.23
CA SER A 79 -8.26 16.80 10.23
C SER A 79 -7.15 16.55 11.24
N ALA A 80 -6.74 17.59 11.97
CA ALA A 80 -5.74 17.47 13.02
C ALA A 80 -6.13 16.36 14.04
N GLY A 81 -5.21 15.41 14.25
CA GLY A 81 -5.42 14.28 15.15
C GLY A 81 -6.23 13.11 14.57
N GLY A 82 -6.70 13.18 13.31
CA GLY A 82 -7.44 12.09 12.67
C GLY A 82 -6.68 10.76 12.68
N LEU A 83 -5.42 10.78 12.22
CA LEU A 83 -4.56 9.59 12.26
C LEU A 83 -4.25 9.14 13.69
N ALA A 84 -4.05 10.08 14.62
CA ALA A 84 -3.75 9.75 16.01
C ALA A 84 -4.87 8.91 16.68
N ARG A 85 -6.14 9.15 16.34
CA ARG A 85 -7.28 8.35 16.84
C ARG A 85 -7.25 6.92 16.30
N VAL A 86 -6.89 6.75 15.04
CA VAL A 86 -6.73 5.42 14.42
C VAL A 86 -5.57 4.66 15.06
N LEU A 87 -4.45 5.34 15.30
CA LEU A 87 -3.28 4.74 15.96
C LEU A 87 -3.60 4.36 17.42
N ALA A 88 -4.28 5.22 18.18
CA ALA A 88 -4.72 4.87 19.54
C ALA A 88 -5.60 3.60 19.57
N THR A 89 -6.52 3.47 18.61
CA THR A 89 -7.36 2.28 18.48
C THR A 89 -6.54 1.02 18.16
N THR A 90 -5.47 1.19 17.37
CA THR A 90 -4.53 0.12 17.01
C THR A 90 -3.72 -0.33 18.23
N ASP A 91 -3.20 0.62 19.00
CA ASP A 91 -2.42 0.38 20.22
C ASP A 91 -3.26 -0.33 21.29
N GLU A 92 -4.50 0.14 21.53
CA GLU A 92 -5.45 -0.50 22.44
C GLU A 92 -5.84 -1.93 22.01
N ALA A 93 -5.71 -2.24 20.73
CA ALA A 93 -5.93 -3.58 20.20
C ALA A 93 -4.68 -4.47 20.29
N GLY A 94 -3.53 -3.90 20.67
CA GLY A 94 -2.24 -4.60 20.68
C GLY A 94 -1.85 -5.09 19.29
N LEU A 95 -2.14 -4.29 18.26
CA LEU A 95 -1.77 -4.54 16.87
C LEU A 95 -0.44 -3.84 16.57
N ASP A 96 0.41 -4.49 15.79
CA ASP A 96 1.73 -3.99 15.46
C ASP A 96 1.79 -3.56 13.99
N ILE A 97 2.27 -2.33 13.75
CA ILE A 97 2.38 -1.71 12.43
C ILE A 97 3.83 -1.77 11.95
N GLU A 98 4.06 -2.42 10.79
CA GLU A 98 5.38 -2.48 10.18
C GLU A 98 5.70 -1.21 9.37
N TYR A 99 4.72 -0.69 8.63
CA TYR A 99 4.81 0.56 7.88
C TYR A 99 3.43 1.05 7.44
N MET A 100 3.35 2.32 7.06
CA MET A 100 2.16 2.91 6.45
C MET A 100 2.52 4.02 5.46
N TYR A 101 1.60 4.30 4.54
CA TYR A 101 1.69 5.42 3.60
C TYR A 101 0.30 5.90 3.21
N ALA A 102 0.17 7.20 2.92
CA ALA A 102 -1.11 7.80 2.57
C ALA A 102 -1.51 7.46 1.12
N PHE A 103 -2.79 7.14 0.95
CA PHE A 103 -3.49 7.06 -0.32
C PHE A 103 -4.43 8.28 -0.36
N SER A 104 -4.01 9.38 -0.97
CA SER A 104 -4.85 10.57 -0.99
C SER A 104 -6.03 10.37 -1.92
N THR A 105 -7.24 10.55 -1.39
CA THR A 105 -8.46 10.74 -2.18
C THR A 105 -8.64 12.24 -2.50
N ALA A 106 -9.62 12.55 -3.34
CA ALA A 106 -9.95 13.91 -3.76
C ALA A 106 -10.25 14.86 -2.57
N PRO A 107 -10.09 16.18 -2.76
CA PRO A 107 -10.39 17.18 -1.72
C PRO A 107 -11.84 17.04 -1.20
N GLY A 108 -12.00 16.94 0.13
CA GLY A 108 -13.31 16.89 0.79
C GLY A 108 -13.82 15.48 1.14
N GLN A 109 -13.04 14.42 0.91
CA GLN A 109 -13.33 13.06 1.39
C GLN A 109 -12.38 12.63 2.51
N GLN A 110 -12.74 11.57 3.24
CA GLN A 110 -11.86 10.97 4.26
C GLN A 110 -10.53 10.55 3.62
N ALA A 111 -9.40 10.86 4.26
CA ALA A 111 -8.09 10.40 3.80
C ALA A 111 -8.01 8.87 3.93
N VAL A 112 -7.36 8.19 2.99
CA VAL A 112 -7.10 6.75 3.12
C VAL A 112 -5.63 6.54 3.44
N VAL A 113 -5.34 5.66 4.38
CA VAL A 113 -3.96 5.24 4.71
C VAL A 113 -3.83 3.75 4.47
N ILE A 114 -2.80 3.37 3.72
CA ILE A 114 -2.41 1.98 3.57
C ILE A 114 -1.51 1.62 4.74
N ILE A 115 -1.88 0.59 5.50
CA ILE A 115 -1.18 0.14 6.69
C ILE A 115 -0.84 -1.34 6.53
N ARG A 116 0.44 -1.67 6.75
CA ARG A 116 0.90 -3.04 6.91
C ARG A 116 0.94 -3.38 8.39
N PHE A 117 0.16 -4.37 8.77
CA PHE A 117 0.21 -5.00 10.09
C PHE A 117 1.00 -6.29 10.03
N SER A 118 1.67 -6.66 11.13
CA SER A 118 2.35 -7.95 11.25
C SER A 118 1.38 -9.13 11.11
N ASP A 119 0.17 -9.00 11.67
CA ASP A 119 -0.97 -9.91 11.48
C ASP A 119 -2.15 -9.16 10.82
N PRO A 120 -2.28 -9.20 9.49
CA PRO A 120 -3.32 -8.47 8.77
C PRO A 120 -4.73 -9.04 9.00
N ASP A 121 -4.86 -10.33 9.32
CA ASP A 121 -6.16 -10.96 9.55
C ASP A 121 -6.71 -10.56 10.92
N ARG A 122 -5.88 -10.60 11.96
CA ARG A 122 -6.23 -10.08 13.29
C ARG A 122 -6.50 -8.58 13.26
N ALA A 123 -5.68 -7.81 12.52
CA ALA A 123 -5.88 -6.38 12.38
C ALA A 123 -7.21 -6.05 11.72
N LEU A 124 -7.58 -6.75 10.65
CA LEU A 124 -8.87 -6.55 9.98
C LEU A 124 -10.04 -6.77 10.96
N ALA A 125 -10.01 -7.87 11.71
CA ALA A 125 -11.06 -8.20 12.67
C ALA A 125 -11.18 -7.16 13.79
N GLU A 126 -10.06 -6.74 14.39
CA GLU A 126 -10.05 -5.78 15.49
C GLU A 126 -10.46 -4.36 15.06
N LEU A 127 -9.98 -3.89 13.90
CA LEU A 127 -10.34 -2.57 13.37
C LEU A 127 -11.84 -2.49 13.07
N GLN A 128 -12.40 -3.51 12.42
CA GLN A 128 -13.84 -3.56 12.14
C GLN A 128 -14.67 -3.64 13.43
N ARG A 129 -14.25 -4.45 14.41
CA ARG A 129 -14.91 -4.56 15.72
C ARG A 129 -14.95 -3.22 16.47
N ARG A 130 -13.94 -2.37 16.25
CA ARG A 130 -13.79 -1.05 16.90
C ARG A 130 -14.39 0.09 16.07
N GLY A 131 -15.08 -0.21 14.97
CA GLY A 131 -15.80 0.77 14.17
C GLY A 131 -14.92 1.60 13.23
N LEU A 132 -13.67 1.19 12.99
CA LEU A 132 -12.83 1.81 11.97
C LEU A 132 -13.17 1.25 10.60
N ASN A 133 -13.28 2.13 9.60
CA ASN A 133 -13.63 1.73 8.26
C ASN A 133 -12.40 1.22 7.49
N VAL A 134 -12.45 -0.05 7.09
CA VAL A 134 -11.41 -0.69 6.26
C VAL A 134 -11.93 -0.78 4.82
N VAL A 135 -11.31 -0.02 3.92
CA VAL A 135 -11.73 0.13 2.53
C VAL A 135 -11.54 -1.17 1.76
N GLU A 136 -12.53 -1.53 0.94
CA GLU A 136 -12.44 -2.67 0.03
C GLU A 136 -11.57 -2.36 -1.19
N PRO A 137 -10.82 -3.34 -1.73
CA PRO A 137 -9.98 -3.15 -2.92
C PRO A 137 -10.76 -2.52 -4.08
N VAL A 138 -11.99 -2.98 -4.34
CA VAL A 138 -12.83 -2.46 -5.43
C VAL A 138 -13.07 -0.96 -5.30
N LYS A 139 -13.36 -0.47 -4.09
CA LYS A 139 -13.59 0.96 -3.84
C LYS A 139 -12.29 1.78 -3.95
N LEU A 140 -11.15 1.18 -3.59
CA LEU A 140 -9.84 1.84 -3.66
C LEU A 140 -9.32 1.99 -5.10
N LEU A 141 -9.61 1.00 -5.97
CA LEU A 141 -9.01 0.88 -7.31
C LEU A 141 -9.89 1.44 -8.44
N GLN A 142 -11.06 2.01 -8.13
CA GLN A 142 -12.02 2.57 -9.11
C GLN A 142 -11.74 4.03 -9.53
N GLY A 143 -10.59 4.59 -9.13
CA GLY A 143 -10.14 5.94 -9.50
C GLY A 143 -9.41 6.01 -10.84
#